data_AF-A0A7J2HNG0-F1
#
_entry.id   AF-A0A7J2HNG0-F1
#
_cell.length_a   1.000
_cell.length_b   1.000
_cell.length_c   1.000
_cell.angle_alpha   90.00
_cell.angle_beta   90.00
_cell.angle_gamma   90.00
#
_symmetry.space_group_name_H-M   'P 1'
#
loop_
_entity.id
_entity.type
_entity.pdbx_description
1 polymer ?
#
loop_
_entity_poly.entity_id
_entity_poly.type
_entity_poly.pdbx_seq_one_letter_code
_entity_poly.pdbx_strand_id
1 'polypeptide(L)' 'MQIQNSNIIKIVQLKTRDRIVLPREVLKQLKLKEGDYIAFIRDPPGVRIRKAVFEIREEE' A
#
# COMPACT_ATOMS: atom_id res chain seq x y z
N MET A 1 8.17 -23.00 -8.64
CA MET A 1 8.38 -21.65 -8.06
C MET A 1 7.86 -21.70 -6.62
N GLN A 2 8.76 -21.90 -5.65
CA GLN A 2 8.37 -22.03 -4.24
C GLN A 2 8.02 -20.64 -3.70
N ILE A 3 6.75 -20.44 -3.34
CA ILE A 3 6.31 -19.25 -2.61
C ILE A 3 6.82 -19.41 -1.18
N GLN A 4 7.97 -18.80 -0.87
CA GLN A 4 8.45 -18.64 0.49
C GLN A 4 7.34 -17.97 1.32
N ASN A 5 7.06 -18.53 2.51
CA ASN A 5 6.03 -18.12 3.47
C ASN A 5 6.06 -16.60 3.76
N SER A 6 5.49 -15.83 2.85
CA SER A 6 5.35 -14.39 2.96
C SER A 6 3.98 -14.17 3.61
N ASN A 7 3.99 -13.70 4.85
CA ASN A 7 2.79 -13.41 5.66
C ASN A 7 1.67 -12.82 4.81
N ILE A 8 0.64 -13.62 4.53
CA ILE A 8 -0.53 -13.17 3.77
C ILE A 8 -1.35 -12.30 4.72
N ILE A 9 -1.24 -10.98 4.56
CA ILE A 9 -2.09 -10.05 5.28
C ILE A 9 -3.38 -9.88 4.47
N LYS A 10 -4.49 -10.37 5.02
CA LYS A 10 -5.80 -10.31 4.37
C LYS A 10 -6.30 -8.86 4.36
N ILE A 11 -6.24 -8.22 3.19
CA ILE A 11 -6.88 -6.92 2.95
C ILE A 11 -8.37 -7.17 2.69
N VAL A 12 -9.24 -6.53 3.48
CA VAL A 12 -10.69 -6.69 3.37
C VAL A 12 -11.28 -5.49 2.63
N GLN A 13 -11.92 -5.76 1.50
CA GLN A 13 -12.76 -4.77 0.82
C GLN A 13 -14.10 -4.67 1.55
N LEU A 14 -14.43 -3.49 2.07
CA LEU A 14 -15.75 -3.24 2.62
C LEU A 14 -16.70 -2.93 1.45
N LYS A 15 -17.67 -3.81 1.20
CA LYS A 15 -18.62 -3.73 0.07
C LYS A 15 -19.47 -2.45 0.02
N THR A 16 -19.39 -1.57 1.01
CA THR A 16 -20.36 -0.49 1.23
C THR A 16 -19.79 0.92 1.05
N ARG A 17 -18.49 1.09 0.85
CA ARG A 17 -17.85 2.38 0.56
C ARG A 17 -16.61 2.10 -0.28
N ASP A 18 -16.29 2.91 -1.28
CA ASP A 18 -15.10 2.82 -2.15
C ASP A 18 -13.79 3.01 -1.36
N ARG A 19 -13.55 2.14 -0.37
CA ARG A 19 -12.51 2.24 0.65
C ARG A 19 -11.92 0.87 0.89
N ILE A 20 -10.61 0.84 1.02
CA ILE A 20 -9.84 -0.34 1.40
C ILE A 20 -9.33 -0.11 2.81
N VAL A 21 -9.47 -1.11 3.68
CA VAL A 21 -8.92 -1.04 5.03
C VAL A 21 -7.57 -1.73 5.05
N LEU A 22 -6.54 -0.98 5.44
CA LEU A 22 -5.21 -1.52 5.71
C LEU A 22 -5.07 -1.84 7.20
N PRO A 23 -4.65 -3.06 7.58
CA PRO A 23 -4.36 -3.39 8.97
C PRO A 23 -3.28 -2.47 9.56
N ARG A 24 -3.34 -2.27 10.88
CA ARG A 24 -2.45 -1.35 11.60
C ARG A 24 -0.97 -1.72 11.44
N GLU A 25 -0.69 -3.02 11.35
CA GLU A 25 0.64 -3.58 11.15
C GLU A 25 1.22 -3.18 9.79
N VAL A 26 0.39 -3.18 8.74
CA VAL A 26 0.78 -2.73 7.39
C VAL A 26 1.09 -1.25 7.38
N LEU A 27 0.25 -0.43 8.03
CA LEU A 27 0.50 1.01 8.15
C LEU A 27 1.84 1.29 8.83
N LYS A 28 2.15 0.57 9.92
CA LYS A 28 3.44 0.69 10.63
C LYS A 28 4.62 0.29 9.75
N GLN A 29 4.53 -0.84 9.05
CA GLN A 29 5.60 -1.34 8.17
C GLN A 29 5.87 -0.39 7.00
N LEU A 30 4.82 0.16 6.39
CA LEU A 30 4.92 1.12 5.29
C LEU A 30 5.17 2.56 5.75
N LYS A 31 5.27 2.80 7.07
CA LYS A 31 5.43 4.13 7.69
C LYS A 31 4.39 5.14 7.18
N LEU A 32 3.16 4.66 7.01
CA LEU A 32 2.02 5.45 6.56
C LEU A 32 1.37 6.18 7.74
N LYS A 33 1.02 7.44 7.52
CA LYS A 33 0.29 8.32 8.42
C LYS A 33 -0.90 8.94 7.69
N GLU A 34 -1.83 9.49 8.45
CA GLU A 34 -2.94 10.25 7.87
C GLU A 34 -2.40 11.42 7.03
N GLY A 35 -2.97 11.61 5.83
CA GLY A 35 -2.52 12.59 4.85
C GLY A 35 -1.40 12.11 3.91
N ASP A 36 -0.80 10.93 4.13
CA ASP A 36 0.16 10.37 3.18
C ASP A 36 -0.53 9.92 1.88
N TYR A 37 0.19 10.08 0.77
CA TYR A 37 -0.23 9.54 -0.53
C TYR A 37 0.31 8.12 -0.74
N ILE A 38 -0.47 7.29 -1.41
CA ILE A 38 -0.13 5.90 -1.74
C ILE A 38 -0.23 5.72 -3.26
N ALA A 39 0.80 5.12 -3.86
CA ALA A 39 0.79 4.71 -5.25
C ALA A 39 0.32 3.26 -5.38
N PHE A 40 -0.62 3.01 -6.30
CA PHE A 40 -1.07 1.68 -6.68
C PHE A 40 -0.45 1.31 -8.03
N ILE A 41 0.34 0.25 -8.05
CA ILE A 41 1.01 -0.25 -9.24
C ILE A 41 0.38 -1.60 -9.60
N ARG A 42 -0.11 -1.76 -10.83
CA ARG A 42 -0.69 -3.02 -11.29
C ARG A 42 0.41 -4.09 -11.32
N ASP A 43 0.21 -5.17 -10.58
CA ASP A 43 1.19 -6.25 -10.42
C ASP A 43 0.42 -7.59 -10.39
N PRO A 44 0.06 -8.15 -11.56
CA PRO A 44 -0.81 -9.32 -11.64
C PRO A 44 -0.32 -10.49 -10.78
N PRO A 45 -1.22 -11.16 -10.03
CA PRO A 45 -2.69 -11.09 -10.10
C PRO A 45 -3.34 -9.95 -9.28
N GLY A 46 -2.56 -9.02 -8.73
CA GLY A 46 -3.06 -7.98 -7.84
C GLY A 46 -2.48 -6.58 -8.11
N VAL A 47 -2.29 -5.85 -7.02
CA VAL A 47 -1.69 -4.52 -7.02
C VAL A 47 -0.60 -4.45 -5.95
N ARG A 48 0.49 -3.78 -6.28
CA ARG A 48 1.55 -3.43 -5.34
C ARG A 48 1.32 -2.01 -4.84
N ILE A 49 1.32 -1.83 -3.52
CA ILE A 49 1.18 -0.52 -2.89
C ILE A 49 2.54 -0.02 -2.39
N ARG A 50 2.79 1.29 -2.56
CA ARG A 50 3.98 1.98 -2.01
C ARG A 50 3.58 3.36 -1.50
N LYS A 51 4.23 3.82 -0.42
CA LYS A 51 4.13 5.23 0.01
C LYS A 51 4.72 6.12 -1.09
N ALA A 52 3.98 7.13 -1.51
CA ALA A 52 4.48 8.13 -2.45
C ALA A 52 5.30 9.17 -1.69
N VAL A 53 6.50 9.45 -2.18
CA VAL A 53 7.37 10.51 -1.69
C VAL A 53 7.59 11.45 -2.87
N PHE A 54 7.10 12.67 -2.74
CA PHE A 54 7.33 13.70 -3.74
C PHE A 54 8.58 14.46 -3.33
N GLU A 55 9.68 14.21 -4.03
CA GLU A 55 10.88 15.05 -3.92
C GLU A 55 10.65 16.26 -4.83
N ILE A 56 10.33 17.41 -4.24
CA ILE A 56 10.36 18.68 -4.99
C ILE A 56 11.84 18.97 -5.23
N ARG A 57 12.29 18.79 -6.48
CA ARG A 57 13.59 19.29 -6.91
C ARG A 57 13.41 20.76 -7.24
N GLU A 58 14.04 21.64 -6.47
CA GLU A 58 14.24 23.02 -6.92
C GLU A 58 15.18 22.96 -8.13
N GLU A 59 14.68 23.36 -9.30
CA GLU A 59 15.52 23.63 -10.48
C GLU A 59 16.26 24.95 -10.21
N GLU A 60 17.59 24.89 -10.17
CA GLU A 60 18.49 26.08 -10.16
C GLU A 60 18.48 26.81 -11.50
#